data_AF-A0A7S6VY58-F1
#
_entry.id   AF-A0A7S6VY58-F1
#
_cell.length_a   1.000
_cell.length_b   1.000
_cell.length_c   1.000
_cell.angle_alpha   90.00
_cell.angle_beta   90.00
_cell.angle_gamma   90.00
#
_symmetry.space_group_name_H-M   'P 1'
#
loop_
_entity.id
_entity.type
_entity.pdbx_description
1 polymer ?
#
loop_
_entity_poly.entity_id
_entity_poly.type
_entity_poly.pdbx_seq_one_letter_code
_entity_poly.pdbx_strand_id
1 'polypeptide(L)'
;MKKLRLISIFSLSICLTACAEMLGAPVGIKNDYLRDKHGEIVMDCDGSALSGNSLPTRRFWDENNLPHGTTDFVCKGGKAYLPGQVPK
;
A
#
# COMPACT_ATOMS: atom_id res chain seq x y z
N MET A 1 -76.24 -14.43 -6.72
CA MET A 1 -75.52 -15.06 -5.59
C MET A 1 -74.05 -14.69 -5.68
N LYS A 2 -73.48 -14.25 -4.56
CA LYS A 2 -72.09 -13.79 -4.36
C LYS A 2 -71.09 -14.88 -4.78
N LYS A 3 -69.98 -14.57 -5.43
CA LYS A 3 -68.57 -14.42 -4.92
C LYS A 3 -67.71 -14.83 -6.15
N LEU A 4 -66.49 -14.43 -6.42
CA LEU A 4 -65.40 -13.79 -5.68
C LEU A 4 -64.44 -13.24 -6.74
N ARG A 5 -63.86 -12.06 -6.51
CA ARG A 5 -62.85 -11.45 -7.39
C ARG A 5 -61.56 -12.29 -7.32
N LEU A 6 -61.05 -12.78 -8.45
CA LEU A 6 -59.64 -13.19 -8.55
C LEU A 6 -58.83 -12.00 -9.06
N ILE A 7 -58.36 -11.18 -8.12
CA ILE A 7 -57.26 -10.24 -8.35
C ILE A 7 -56.01 -11.10 -8.19
N SER A 8 -55.45 -11.62 -9.29
CA SER A 8 -54.12 -12.23 -9.25
C SER A 8 -53.10 -11.14 -9.54
N ILE A 9 -52.26 -10.94 -8.54
CA ILE A 9 -51.47 -9.75 -8.28
C ILE A 9 -50.35 -9.60 -9.32
N PHE A 10 -50.29 -8.38 -9.85
CA PHE A 10 -49.21 -7.80 -10.60
C PHE A 10 -47.85 -8.01 -9.90
N SER A 11 -46.83 -8.37 -10.70
CA SER A 11 -45.43 -8.01 -10.51
C SER A 11 -44.78 -8.37 -9.17
N LEU A 12 -44.13 -9.55 -9.13
CA LEU A 12 -42.93 -9.75 -8.33
C LEU A 12 -41.72 -9.84 -9.25
N SER A 13 -41.45 -8.72 -9.96
CA SER A 13 -40.08 -8.40 -10.33
C SER A 13 -39.41 -7.92 -9.04
N ILE A 14 -38.32 -8.57 -8.65
CA ILE A 14 -37.02 -7.94 -8.45
C ILE A 14 -36.02 -9.10 -8.38
N CYS A 15 -35.17 -9.20 -9.40
CA CYS A 15 -33.88 -9.86 -9.29
C CYS A 15 -33.08 -9.15 -8.20
N LEU A 16 -33.06 -9.70 -6.99
CA LEU A 16 -32.01 -9.42 -6.01
C LEU A 16 -30.96 -10.52 -6.13
N THR A 17 -30.27 -10.56 -7.26
CA THR A 17 -28.87 -11.00 -7.28
C THR A 17 -28.12 -10.02 -6.41
N ALA A 18 -28.00 -10.34 -5.13
CA ALA A 18 -27.10 -9.64 -4.24
C ALA A 18 -25.68 -9.93 -4.71
N CYS A 19 -25.19 -9.11 -5.65
CA CYS A 19 -23.77 -8.80 -5.77
C CYS A 19 -23.38 -7.97 -4.54
N ALA A 20 -23.45 -8.58 -3.35
CA ALA A 20 -22.70 -8.10 -2.22
C ALA A 20 -21.29 -8.65 -2.40
N GLU A 21 -20.56 -8.01 -3.31
CA GLU A 21 -19.13 -7.83 -3.12
C GLU A 21 -18.95 -7.19 -1.74
N MET A 22 -18.88 -8.00 -0.68
CA MET A 22 -18.17 -7.59 0.51
C MET A 22 -16.69 -7.61 0.15
N LEU A 23 -16.33 -6.53 -0.55
CA LEU A 23 -15.02 -5.92 -0.58
C LEU A 23 -14.59 -5.69 0.88
N GLY A 24 -14.05 -6.76 1.45
CA GLY A 24 -13.10 -6.72 2.56
C GLY A 24 -11.74 -7.12 2.03
N ALA A 25 -11.33 -6.63 0.85
CA ALA A 25 -9.91 -6.52 0.59
C ALA A 25 -9.37 -5.71 1.78
N PRO A 26 -8.38 -6.23 2.55
CA PRO A 26 -7.73 -5.39 3.54
C PRO A 26 -7.32 -4.13 2.81
N VAL A 27 -7.71 -2.96 3.34
CA VAL A 27 -7.30 -1.65 2.83
C VAL A 27 -5.88 -1.82 2.38
N GLY A 28 -5.70 -1.86 1.06
CA GLY A 28 -4.46 -2.24 0.47
C GLY A 28 -3.50 -1.16 0.90
N ILE A 29 -2.70 -1.44 1.93
CA ILE A 29 -1.46 -0.73 2.11
C ILE A 29 -0.71 -1.12 0.85
N LYS A 30 -0.90 -0.33 -0.20
CA LYS A 30 0.09 -0.19 -1.24
C LYS A 30 1.32 0.21 -0.47
N ASN A 31 2.15 -0.79 -0.15
CA ASN A 31 3.50 -0.57 0.30
C ASN A 31 4.19 0.02 -0.92
N ASP A 32 3.94 1.30 -1.16
CA ASP A 32 4.57 2.05 -2.23
C ASP A 32 6.02 2.17 -1.78
N TYR A 33 6.81 1.21 -2.28
CA TYR A 33 8.24 1.21 -2.12
C TYR A 33 8.79 2.53 -2.65
N LEU A 34 9.79 3.05 -1.96
CA LEU A 34 10.58 4.15 -2.49
C LEU A 34 11.23 3.71 -3.79
N ARG A 35 11.22 4.62 -4.75
CA ARG A 35 11.89 4.43 -6.03
C ARG A 35 12.92 5.51 -6.23
N ASP A 36 14.06 5.15 -6.80
CA ASP A 36 15.10 6.10 -7.17
C ASP A 36 14.72 6.89 -8.43
N LYS A 37 15.63 7.74 -8.91
CA LYS A 37 15.44 8.54 -10.12
C LYS A 37 15.29 7.72 -11.41
N HIS A 38 15.69 6.45 -11.40
CA HIS A 38 15.54 5.52 -12.52
C HIS A 38 14.26 4.67 -12.40
N GLY A 39 13.53 4.81 -11.29
CA GLY A 39 12.34 4.03 -11.00
C GLY A 39 12.63 2.70 -10.31
N GLU A 40 13.87 2.42 -9.89
CA GLU A 40 14.25 1.18 -9.21
C GLU A 40 13.88 1.21 -7.73
N ILE A 41 13.54 0.05 -7.15
CA ILE A 41 13.20 -0.04 -5.72
C ILE A 41 14.43 0.28 -4.87
N VAL A 42 14.27 1.19 -3.91
CA VAL A 42 15.32 1.54 -2.96
C VAL A 42 15.38 0.49 -1.85
N MET A 43 16.56 -0.07 -1.64
CA MET A 43 16.85 -1.11 -0.65
C MET A 43 17.76 -0.53 0.44
N ASP A 44 17.57 -0.95 1.69
CA ASP A 44 18.51 -0.66 2.77
C ASP A 44 19.83 -1.45 2.62
N CYS A 45 20.74 -1.26 3.57
CA CYS A 45 22.06 -1.91 3.55
C CYS A 45 22.03 -3.42 3.82
N ASP A 46 20.90 -3.96 4.27
CA ASP A 46 20.68 -5.39 4.50
C ASP A 46 19.87 -6.03 3.35
N GLY A 47 19.47 -5.25 2.35
CA GLY A 47 18.71 -5.72 1.19
C GLY A 47 17.20 -5.78 1.43
N SER A 48 16.65 -5.02 2.38
CA SER A 48 15.20 -4.88 2.57
C SER A 48 14.66 -3.65 1.85
N ALA A 49 13.51 -3.79 1.19
CA ALA A 49 12.90 -2.70 0.45
C ALA A 49 12.33 -1.63 1.38
N LEU A 50 12.69 -0.37 1.12
CA LEU A 50 12.18 0.78 1.87
C LEU A 50 10.81 1.22 1.33
N SER A 51 9.86 1.47 2.22
CA SER A 51 8.50 1.92 1.89
C SER A 51 8.29 3.35 2.35
N GLY A 52 7.80 4.23 1.46
CA GLY A 52 7.89 5.68 1.64
C GLY A 52 7.21 6.25 2.89
N ASN A 53 6.16 5.60 3.39
CA ASN A 53 5.41 6.05 4.56
C ASN A 53 5.57 5.14 5.80
N SER A 54 6.49 4.17 5.74
CA SER A 54 6.62 3.16 6.79
C SER A 54 7.46 3.64 7.98
N LEU A 55 7.11 3.18 9.18
CA LEU A 55 7.93 3.41 10.38
C LEU A 55 9.35 2.82 10.27
N PRO A 56 9.55 1.60 9.71
CA PRO A 56 10.90 1.07 9.49
C PRO A 56 11.77 1.98 8.61
N THR A 57 11.22 2.51 7.52
CA THR A 57 11.98 3.41 6.63
C THR A 57 12.32 4.74 7.30
N ARG A 58 11.41 5.30 8.11
CA ARG A 58 11.74 6.49 8.93
C ARG A 58 12.88 6.20 9.91
N ARG A 59 12.82 5.07 10.62
CA ARG A 59 13.88 4.66 11.53
C ARG A 59 15.22 4.48 10.81
N PHE A 60 15.21 3.88 9.61
CA PHE A 60 16.42 3.72 8.81
C PHE A 60 17.10 5.08 8.53
N TRP A 61 16.33 6.12 8.17
CA TRP A 61 16.90 7.45 7.98
C TRP A 61 17.44 8.03 9.29
N ASP A 62 16.70 7.91 10.39
CA ASP A 62 17.11 8.44 11.69
C ASP A 62 18.42 7.78 12.20
N GLU A 63 18.51 6.44 12.11
CA GLU A 63 19.69 5.67 12.57
C GLU A 63 20.95 5.97 11.76
N ASN A 64 20.79 6.36 10.50
CA ASN A 64 21.87 6.71 9.59
C ASN A 64 22.10 8.22 9.45
N ASN A 65 21.38 9.06 10.22
CA ASN A 65 21.40 10.52 10.12
C ASN A 65 21.16 11.05 8.70
N LEU A 66 20.26 10.41 7.96
CA LEU A 66 19.88 10.82 6.62
C LEU A 66 18.63 11.71 6.66
N PRO A 67 18.49 12.69 5.75
CA PRO A 67 17.22 13.37 5.54
C PRO A 67 16.10 12.38 5.19
N HIS A 68 14.89 12.61 5.71
CA HIS A 68 13.75 11.76 5.37
C HIS A 68 13.41 11.88 3.89
N GLY A 69 13.11 10.76 3.25
CA GLY A 69 12.92 10.67 1.81
C GLY A 69 14.21 10.49 1.01
N THR A 70 15.37 10.35 1.65
CA THR A 70 16.63 10.08 0.94
C THR A 70 16.55 8.73 0.21
N THR A 71 16.73 8.75 -1.10
CA THR A 71 16.79 7.57 -1.99
C THR A 71 18.18 7.35 -2.58
N ASP A 72 19.10 8.30 -2.42
CA ASP A 72 20.48 8.24 -2.92
C ASP A 72 21.44 8.19 -1.73
N PHE A 73 21.98 7.00 -1.46
CA PHE A 73 22.92 6.73 -0.37
C PHE A 73 23.82 5.55 -0.70
N VAL A 74 24.94 5.46 0.00
CA VAL A 74 25.93 4.38 -0.14
C VAL A 74 26.03 3.60 1.17
N CYS A 75 26.03 2.28 1.08
CA CYS A 75 26.21 1.40 2.22
C CYS A 75 27.69 1.06 2.44
N LYS A 76 28.21 1.31 3.65
CA LYS A 76 29.55 0.88 4.09
C LYS A 76 29.48 0.35 5.53
N GLY A 77 29.86 -0.91 5.74
CA GLY A 77 29.88 -1.51 7.08
C GLY A 77 28.52 -1.57 7.77
N GLY A 78 27.43 -1.80 7.01
CA GLY A 78 26.07 -1.85 7.53
C GLY A 78 25.42 -0.49 7.83
N LYS A 79 26.10 0.61 7.52
CA LYS A 79 25.54 1.97 7.62
C LYS A 79 25.40 2.63 6.27
N ALA A 80 24.34 3.44 6.13
CA ALA A 80 24.08 4.26 4.97
C ALA A 80 24.65 5.67 5.15
N TYR A 81 25.21 6.21 4.08
CA TYR A 81 25.82 7.54 4.05
C TYR A 81 25.38 8.28 2.80
N LEU A 82 25.26 9.61 2.89
CA LEU A 82 25.16 10.42 1.69
C LEU A 82 26.43 10.27 0.84
N PRO A 83 26.32 10.29 -0.49
CA PRO A 83 27.50 10.30 -1.37
C PRO A 83 28.48 11.39 -0.95
N GLY A 84 29.75 11.02 -0.77
CA GLY A 84 30.80 11.94 -0.30
C GLY A 84 30.96 12.07 1.22
N GLN A 85 30.06 11.50 2.02
CA GLN A 85 30.16 11.45 3.49
C GLN A 85 30.64 10.09 4.02
N VAL A 86 30.98 9.17 3.13
CA VAL A 86 31.49 7.85 3.48
C VAL A 86 32.85 8.01 4.19
N PRO A 87 33.02 7.49 5.42
CA PRO A 87 34.30 7.52 6.13
C PRO A 87 35.39 6.85 5.27
N LYS A 88 36.63 7.35 5.31
CA LYS A 88 37.75 6.75 4.57
C LYS A 88 38.14 5.42 5.19
#